data_AF-A0A3C0IWE0-F1
#
_entry.id   AF-A0A3C0IWE0-F1
#
_cell.length_a   1.000
_cell.length_b   1.000
_cell.length_c   1.000
_cell.angle_alpha   90.00
_cell.angle_beta   90.00
_cell.angle_gamma   90.00
#
_symmetry.space_group_name_H-M   'P 1'
#
loop_
_entity.id
_entity.type
_entity.pdbx_description
1 polymer ?
#
loop_
_entity_poly.entity_id
_entity_poly.type
_entity_poly.pdbx_seq_one_letter_code
_entity_poly.pdbx_strand_id
1 'polypeptide(L)'
;VRRAAARVGLDIDQLVLQPIAAAEAVLTDSEKNLGALMIDIGGATTDIAFYLDGTLQHTAVIPVGGSHMTNDVALVLRLPVGYAEELKIKYGAARADMVEPEEMCGNDMGVSRYKLCQIIEARVYEIMEMVKAEVDARGFAGQLPAGIVVTGAAALMRGVVEAAQDVLKLPSRLGVPTGVSGMADVVASPAYAAALGLVKYAWGQSAAGPGSGGRRRSGFAANVRDWFREIFSA
;
A
#
# COMPACT_ATOMS: atom_id res chain seq x y z
N VAL A 1 6.79 -18.35 4.80
CA VAL A 1 6.03 -17.84 5.97
C VAL A 1 5.90 -18.86 7.10
N ARG A 2 5.13 -19.98 6.96
CA ARG A 2 4.93 -20.96 8.06
C ARG A 2 6.20 -21.45 8.75
N ARG A 3 7.22 -21.82 7.97
CA ARG A 3 8.52 -22.26 8.52
C ARG A 3 9.28 -21.13 9.24
N ALA A 4 9.12 -19.88 8.81
CA ALA A 4 9.80 -18.75 9.44
C ALA A 4 9.15 -18.41 10.79
N ALA A 5 7.80 -18.43 10.87
CA ALA A 5 7.07 -18.23 12.13
C ALA A 5 7.40 -19.32 13.15
N ALA A 6 7.40 -20.59 12.74
CA ALA A 6 7.73 -21.70 13.64
C ALA A 6 9.15 -21.61 14.22
N ARG A 7 10.11 -21.07 13.46
CA ARG A 7 11.50 -20.87 13.94
C ARG A 7 11.62 -19.85 15.07
N VAL A 8 10.66 -18.93 15.19
CA VAL A 8 10.61 -17.93 16.27
C VAL A 8 9.53 -18.27 17.30
N GLY A 9 9.02 -19.50 17.30
CA GLY A 9 8.03 -19.97 18.27
C GLY A 9 6.63 -19.37 18.10
N LEU A 10 6.30 -18.87 16.90
CA LEU A 10 4.98 -18.32 16.59
C LEU A 10 4.13 -19.33 15.81
N ASP A 11 2.91 -19.55 16.30
CA ASP A 11 1.88 -20.28 15.59
C ASP A 11 1.10 -19.35 14.66
N ILE A 12 0.69 -19.88 13.49
CA ILE A 12 -0.09 -19.14 12.51
C ILE A 12 -1.53 -19.63 12.55
N ASP A 13 -2.42 -18.78 13.06
CA ASP A 13 -3.86 -19.03 13.09
C ASP A 13 -4.44 -19.11 11.68
N GLN A 14 -4.16 -18.12 10.82
CA GLN A 14 -4.70 -18.04 9.47
C GLN A 14 -3.74 -17.35 8.50
N LEU A 15 -3.82 -17.74 7.22
CA LEU A 15 -3.19 -17.01 6.12
C LEU A 15 -4.25 -16.22 5.37
N VAL A 16 -3.96 -14.96 5.08
CA VAL A 16 -4.85 -14.05 4.35
C VAL A 16 -4.06 -13.45 3.19
N LEU A 17 -4.73 -13.25 2.06
CA LEU A 17 -4.13 -12.58 0.91
C LEU A 17 -3.93 -11.10 1.25
N GLN A 18 -2.71 -10.59 1.03
CA GLN A 18 -2.38 -9.18 1.30
C GLN A 18 -3.33 -8.19 0.61
N PRO A 19 -3.73 -8.37 -0.67
CA PRO A 19 -4.67 -7.45 -1.32
C PRO A 19 -6.01 -7.35 -0.60
N ILE A 20 -6.51 -8.46 -0.04
CA ILE A 20 -7.76 -8.50 0.72
C ILE A 20 -7.58 -7.75 2.03
N ALA A 21 -6.51 -8.06 2.78
CA ALA A 21 -6.24 -7.40 4.04
C ALA A 21 -6.11 -5.87 3.85
N ALA A 22 -5.26 -5.42 2.93
CA ALA A 22 -5.10 -4.00 2.66
C ALA A 22 -6.43 -3.34 2.25
N ALA A 23 -7.23 -3.98 1.39
CA ALA A 23 -8.55 -3.47 0.97
C ALA A 23 -9.51 -3.31 2.15
N GLU A 24 -9.53 -4.24 3.10
CA GLU A 24 -10.31 -4.10 4.34
C GLU A 24 -9.92 -2.89 5.19
N ALA A 25 -8.67 -2.44 5.08
CA ALA A 25 -8.19 -1.29 5.84
C ALA A 25 -8.54 0.05 5.18
N VAL A 26 -8.49 0.11 3.84
CA VAL A 26 -8.49 1.39 3.08
C VAL A 26 -9.72 1.64 2.22
N LEU A 27 -10.48 0.61 1.85
CA LEU A 27 -11.73 0.74 1.11
C LEU A 27 -12.91 0.85 2.08
N THR A 28 -13.85 1.73 1.75
CA THR A 28 -15.16 1.79 2.39
C THR A 28 -16.10 0.76 1.76
N ASP A 29 -17.15 0.38 2.50
CA ASP A 29 -18.17 -0.53 1.96
C ASP A 29 -18.88 0.07 0.73
N SER A 30 -19.09 1.40 0.71
CA SER A 30 -19.65 2.09 -0.46
C SER A 30 -18.78 1.94 -1.70
N GLU A 31 -17.45 2.08 -1.57
CA GLU A 31 -16.52 1.91 -2.69
C GLU A 31 -16.51 0.46 -3.18
N LYS A 32 -16.47 -0.52 -2.26
CA LYS A 32 -16.54 -1.95 -2.62
C LYS A 32 -17.84 -2.31 -3.33
N ASN A 33 -18.96 -1.69 -2.97
CA ASN A 33 -20.26 -1.91 -3.60
C ASN A 33 -20.35 -1.25 -4.98
N LEU A 34 -19.94 0.01 -5.10
CA LEU A 34 -20.04 0.76 -6.35
C LEU A 34 -19.10 0.22 -7.43
N GLY A 35 -17.90 -0.20 -7.04
CA GLY A 35 -16.86 -0.64 -7.97
C GLY A 35 -15.60 0.16 -7.77
N ALA A 36 -14.57 -0.45 -7.17
CA ALA A 36 -13.32 0.22 -6.79
C ALA A 36 -12.10 -0.66 -7.08
N LEU A 37 -11.01 0.00 -7.46
CA LEU A 37 -9.70 -0.63 -7.63
C LEU A 37 -8.77 -0.15 -6.51
N MET A 38 -8.31 -1.07 -5.67
CA MET A 38 -7.19 -0.80 -4.77
C MET A 38 -5.87 -1.13 -5.48
N ILE A 39 -4.89 -0.24 -5.36
CA ILE A 39 -3.50 -0.45 -5.80
C ILE A 39 -2.60 -0.29 -4.56
N ASP A 40 -1.98 -1.36 -4.08
CA ASP A 40 -1.03 -1.37 -2.97
C ASP A 40 0.40 -1.46 -3.51
N ILE A 41 1.14 -0.34 -3.45
CA ILE A 41 2.51 -0.27 -3.96
C ILE A 41 3.48 -0.49 -2.79
N GLY A 42 3.94 -1.73 -2.69
CA GLY A 42 4.94 -2.17 -1.73
C GLY A 42 6.37 -1.90 -2.20
N GLY A 43 7.33 -2.52 -1.51
CA GLY A 43 8.74 -2.43 -1.88
C GLY A 43 9.05 -3.22 -3.16
N ALA A 44 8.70 -4.50 -3.22
CA ALA A 44 9.05 -5.37 -4.34
C ALA A 44 7.90 -5.53 -5.36
N THR A 45 6.66 -5.39 -4.91
CA THR A 45 5.47 -5.70 -5.70
C THR A 45 4.46 -4.57 -5.64
N THR A 46 3.58 -4.56 -6.63
CA THR A 46 2.35 -3.79 -6.64
C THR A 46 1.20 -4.77 -6.69
N ASP A 47 0.38 -4.76 -5.66
CA ASP A 47 -0.74 -5.66 -5.47
C ASP A 47 -2.04 -4.94 -5.83
N ILE A 48 -2.92 -5.56 -6.60
CA ILE A 48 -4.22 -4.97 -6.96
C ILE A 48 -5.38 -5.80 -6.44
N ALA A 49 -6.47 -5.12 -6.07
CA ALA A 49 -7.74 -5.75 -5.74
C ALA A 49 -8.90 -4.97 -6.37
N PHE A 50 -9.69 -5.64 -7.21
CA PHE A 50 -10.89 -5.09 -7.81
C PHE A 50 -12.12 -5.61 -7.04
N TYR A 51 -12.95 -4.68 -6.56
CA TYR A 51 -14.22 -4.96 -5.89
C TYR A 51 -15.39 -4.43 -6.72
N LEU A 52 -16.49 -5.18 -6.73
CA LEU A 52 -17.78 -4.78 -7.30
C LEU A 52 -18.89 -5.52 -6.55
N ASP A 53 -20.03 -4.86 -6.33
CA ASP A 53 -21.18 -5.41 -5.60
C ASP A 53 -20.80 -5.97 -4.22
N GLY A 54 -19.83 -5.34 -3.57
CA GLY A 54 -19.39 -5.68 -2.21
C GLY A 54 -18.49 -6.91 -2.16
N THR A 55 -18.10 -7.47 -3.30
CA THR A 55 -17.33 -8.70 -3.40
C THR A 55 -16.02 -8.48 -4.16
N LEU A 56 -15.00 -9.27 -3.78
CA LEU A 56 -13.72 -9.27 -4.49
C LEU A 56 -13.88 -10.02 -5.81
N GLN A 57 -13.70 -9.30 -6.91
CA GLN A 57 -13.83 -9.84 -8.26
C GLN A 57 -12.49 -10.34 -8.83
N HIS A 58 -11.40 -9.65 -8.51
CA HIS A 58 -10.07 -9.99 -9.04
C HIS A 58 -8.96 -9.47 -8.15
N THR A 59 -7.84 -10.20 -8.14
CA THR A 59 -6.56 -9.75 -7.59
C THR A 59 -5.42 -10.14 -8.51
N ALA A 60 -4.42 -9.28 -8.64
CA ALA A 60 -3.17 -9.61 -9.32
C ALA A 60 -1.97 -9.00 -8.58
N VAL A 61 -0.80 -9.53 -8.88
CA VAL A 61 0.48 -9.04 -8.36
C VAL A 61 1.35 -8.69 -9.55
N ILE A 62 1.77 -7.42 -9.61
CA ILE A 62 2.75 -6.94 -10.57
C ILE A 62 4.11 -7.01 -9.86
N PRO A 63 5.12 -7.69 -10.43
CA PRO A 63 6.42 -7.91 -9.78
C PRO A 63 7.33 -6.68 -9.85
N VAL A 64 6.76 -5.49 -9.65
CA VAL A 64 7.45 -4.19 -9.66
C VAL A 64 6.86 -3.33 -8.53
N GLY A 65 7.71 -2.62 -7.80
CA GLY A 65 7.33 -1.79 -6.66
C GLY A 65 8.40 -0.73 -6.33
N GLY A 66 8.31 -0.11 -5.17
CA GLY A 66 9.14 1.03 -4.78
C GLY A 66 10.66 0.80 -4.77
N SER A 67 11.13 -0.45 -4.65
CA SER A 67 12.56 -0.82 -4.77
C SER A 67 13.09 -0.73 -6.20
N HIS A 68 12.22 -0.86 -7.19
CA HIS A 68 12.60 -0.69 -8.60
C HIS A 68 12.89 0.78 -8.90
N MET A 69 12.13 1.69 -8.30
CA MET A 69 12.44 3.14 -8.34
C MET A 69 13.83 3.41 -7.76
N THR A 70 14.16 2.79 -6.63
CA THR A 70 15.49 2.87 -6.00
C THR A 70 16.60 2.39 -6.91
N ASN A 71 16.39 1.24 -7.55
CA ASN A 71 17.37 0.63 -8.44
C ASN A 71 17.60 1.48 -9.68
N ASP A 72 16.55 2.08 -10.24
CA ASP A 72 16.68 2.99 -11.38
C ASP A 72 17.46 4.25 -11.00
N VAL A 73 17.17 4.84 -9.83
CA VAL A 73 17.91 6.00 -9.31
C VAL A 73 19.38 5.65 -9.10
N ALA A 74 19.66 4.51 -8.47
CA ALA A 74 21.01 4.03 -8.24
C ALA A 74 21.77 3.83 -9.56
N LEU A 75 21.13 3.22 -10.56
CA LEU A 75 21.72 2.94 -11.85
C LEU A 75 21.99 4.22 -12.66
N VAL A 76 20.98 5.08 -12.81
CA VAL A 76 21.05 6.28 -13.66
C VAL A 76 21.96 7.33 -13.05
N LEU A 77 21.89 7.54 -11.74
CA LEU A 77 22.72 8.53 -11.03
C LEU A 77 24.06 7.96 -10.55
N ARG A 78 24.31 6.65 -10.77
CA ARG A 78 25.53 5.94 -10.35
C ARG A 78 25.81 6.07 -8.86
N LEU A 79 24.77 5.88 -8.05
CA LEU A 79 24.81 6.00 -6.60
C LEU A 79 24.74 4.62 -5.93
N PRO A 80 25.32 4.44 -4.72
CA PRO A 80 25.05 3.26 -3.92
C PRO A 80 23.54 3.11 -3.66
N VAL A 81 23.02 1.87 -3.72
CA VAL A 81 21.57 1.58 -3.59
C VAL A 81 20.97 2.15 -2.30
N GLY A 82 21.67 2.03 -1.18
CA GLY A 82 21.21 2.59 0.10
C GLY A 82 21.09 4.12 0.07
N TYR A 83 21.99 4.80 -0.63
CA TYR A 83 21.94 6.25 -0.78
C TYR A 83 20.84 6.68 -1.77
N ALA A 84 20.65 5.92 -2.85
CA ALA A 84 19.52 6.13 -3.76
C ALA A 84 18.16 5.99 -3.03
N GLU A 85 18.04 5.04 -2.11
CA GLU A 85 16.82 4.89 -1.28
C GLU A 85 16.60 6.10 -0.39
N GLU A 86 17.66 6.56 0.28
CA GLU A 86 17.61 7.75 1.13
C GLU A 86 17.15 8.98 0.33
N LEU A 87 17.70 9.19 -0.87
CA LEU A 87 17.30 10.30 -1.72
C LEU A 87 15.85 10.18 -2.19
N LYS A 88 15.43 8.98 -2.61
CA LYS A 88 14.06 8.70 -3.05
C LYS A 88 13.06 9.03 -1.94
N ILE A 89 13.31 8.56 -0.70
CA ILE A 89 12.42 8.80 0.43
C ILE A 89 12.38 10.29 0.81
N LYS A 90 13.53 10.97 0.86
CA LYS A 90 13.61 12.35 1.36
C LYS A 90 13.18 13.40 0.34
N TYR A 91 13.49 13.20 -0.95
CA TYR A 91 13.38 14.24 -1.98
C TYR A 91 12.53 13.83 -3.18
N GLY A 92 12.20 12.55 -3.32
CA GLY A 92 11.48 12.03 -4.47
C GLY A 92 10.05 12.56 -4.59
N ALA A 93 9.64 12.80 -5.83
CA ALA A 93 8.26 13.00 -6.22
C ALA A 93 8.01 12.17 -7.49
N ALA A 94 6.80 11.65 -7.63
CA ALA A 94 6.36 10.89 -8.78
C ALA A 94 5.99 11.77 -9.99
N ARG A 95 6.21 13.09 -9.87
CA ARG A 95 6.11 14.06 -10.95
C ARG A 95 7.24 15.06 -10.84
N ALA A 96 8.04 15.19 -11.89
CA ALA A 96 9.19 16.10 -11.91
C ALA A 96 8.77 17.57 -12.00
N ASP A 97 7.56 17.87 -12.49
CA ASP A 97 7.04 19.24 -12.55
C ASP A 97 6.58 19.80 -11.19
N MET A 98 6.65 18.99 -10.13
CA MET A 98 6.37 19.41 -8.75
C MET A 98 7.59 19.94 -8.00
N VAL A 99 8.77 19.97 -8.64
CA VAL A 99 10.04 20.42 -8.05
C VAL A 99 10.71 21.46 -8.94
N GLU A 100 11.51 22.33 -8.33
CA GLU A 100 12.23 23.37 -9.07
C GLU A 100 13.37 22.73 -9.90
N PRO A 101 13.53 23.09 -11.19
CA PRO A 101 14.53 22.47 -12.07
C PRO A 101 15.97 22.58 -11.56
N GLU A 102 16.31 23.70 -10.92
CA GLU A 102 17.64 23.99 -10.39
C GLU A 102 17.86 23.48 -8.96
N GLU A 103 16.85 22.83 -8.34
CA GLU A 103 16.98 22.33 -6.98
C GLU A 103 17.96 21.16 -6.89
N MET A 104 18.89 21.26 -5.93
CA MET A 104 19.87 20.23 -5.63
C MET A 104 19.53 19.54 -4.29
N CYS A 105 19.74 18.24 -4.21
CA CYS A 105 19.55 17.41 -3.04
C CYS A 105 20.75 16.50 -2.79
N GLY A 106 20.72 15.75 -1.68
CA GLY A 106 21.76 14.77 -1.37
C GLY A 106 23.10 15.38 -1.01
N ASN A 107 23.16 16.04 0.16
CA ASN A 107 24.37 16.55 0.84
C ASN A 107 25.51 16.97 -0.12
N ASP A 108 26.77 16.73 0.26
CA ASP A 108 27.96 17.19 -0.48
C ASP A 108 28.10 16.63 -1.90
N MET A 109 27.24 15.69 -2.31
CA MET A 109 27.28 15.05 -3.64
C MET A 109 26.59 15.90 -4.72
N GLY A 110 25.68 16.80 -4.34
CA GLY A 110 24.99 17.70 -5.27
C GLY A 110 24.24 16.96 -6.38
N VAL A 111 23.14 16.29 -6.03
CA VAL A 111 22.25 15.62 -6.98
C VAL A 111 21.14 16.55 -7.44
N SER A 112 20.89 16.67 -8.74
CA SER A 112 19.69 17.39 -9.21
C SER A 112 18.42 16.68 -8.75
N ARG A 113 17.60 17.37 -7.95
CA ARG A 113 16.32 16.85 -7.48
C ARG A 113 15.35 16.65 -8.65
N TYR A 114 15.37 17.56 -9.62
CA TYR A 114 14.58 17.40 -10.85
C TYR A 114 14.94 16.10 -11.58
N LYS A 115 16.23 15.81 -11.75
CA LYS A 115 16.67 14.55 -12.40
C LYS A 115 16.26 13.31 -11.60
N LEU A 116 16.38 13.35 -10.27
CA LEU A 116 15.89 12.30 -9.38
C LEU A 116 14.39 12.03 -9.60
N CYS A 117 13.58 13.08 -9.59
CA CYS A 117 12.12 12.97 -9.79
C CYS A 117 11.76 12.48 -11.19
N GLN A 118 12.49 12.86 -12.24
CA GLN A 118 12.26 12.33 -13.61
C GLN A 118 12.44 10.80 -13.69
N ILE A 119 13.44 10.26 -12.98
CA ILE A 119 13.69 8.80 -12.96
C ILE A 119 12.56 8.09 -12.21
N ILE A 120 12.15 8.64 -11.07
CA ILE A 120 11.07 8.10 -10.25
C ILE A 120 9.73 8.15 -10.99
N GLU A 121 9.41 9.30 -11.60
CA GLU A 121 8.21 9.52 -12.41
C GLU A 121 8.09 8.45 -13.51
N ALA A 122 9.15 8.23 -14.29
CA ALA A 122 9.13 7.21 -15.34
C ALA A 122 8.76 5.82 -14.80
N ARG A 123 9.32 5.40 -13.65
CA ARG A 123 9.00 4.10 -13.04
C ARG A 123 7.58 4.06 -12.46
N VAL A 124 7.11 5.15 -11.86
CA VAL A 124 5.73 5.21 -11.33
C VAL A 124 4.73 5.10 -12.48
N TYR A 125 4.91 5.85 -13.57
CA TYR A 125 4.03 5.77 -14.73
C TYR A 125 4.03 4.37 -15.35
N GLU A 126 5.19 3.73 -15.47
CA GLU A 126 5.27 2.34 -15.96
C GLU A 126 4.52 1.36 -15.06
N ILE A 127 4.63 1.48 -13.73
CA ILE A 127 3.83 0.65 -12.79
C ILE A 127 2.34 0.88 -13.04
N MET A 128 1.90 2.14 -13.18
CA MET A 128 0.49 2.46 -13.43
C MET A 128 0.02 1.94 -14.81
N GLU A 129 0.89 1.95 -15.82
CA GLU A 129 0.61 1.37 -17.14
C GLU A 129 0.44 -0.15 -17.07
N MET A 130 1.27 -0.84 -16.28
CA MET A 130 1.10 -2.28 -16.02
C MET A 130 -0.22 -2.56 -15.30
N VAL A 131 -0.60 -1.75 -14.31
CA VAL A 131 -1.92 -1.85 -13.65
C VAL A 131 -3.04 -1.64 -14.66
N LYS A 132 -2.94 -0.58 -15.49
CA LYS A 132 -3.94 -0.28 -16.52
C LYS A 132 -4.09 -1.45 -17.50
N ALA A 133 -2.99 -2.04 -17.94
CA ALA A 133 -3.01 -3.19 -18.84
C ALA A 133 -3.74 -4.38 -18.22
N GLU A 134 -3.53 -4.66 -16.93
CA GLU A 134 -4.25 -5.71 -16.21
C GLU A 134 -5.76 -5.41 -16.09
N VAL A 135 -6.13 -4.15 -15.80
CA VAL A 135 -7.53 -3.70 -15.72
C VAL A 135 -8.25 -3.82 -17.07
N ASP A 136 -7.58 -3.38 -18.15
CA ASP A 136 -8.11 -3.42 -19.50
C ASP A 136 -8.27 -4.87 -19.99
N ALA A 137 -7.28 -5.72 -19.75
CA ALA A 137 -7.29 -7.12 -20.16
C ALA A 137 -8.45 -7.93 -19.54
N ARG A 138 -8.97 -7.48 -18.39
CA ARG A 138 -10.13 -8.09 -17.72
C ARG A 138 -11.46 -7.38 -18.00
N GLY A 139 -11.45 -6.27 -18.74
CA GLY A 139 -12.66 -5.51 -19.06
C GLY A 139 -13.24 -4.74 -17.87
N PHE A 140 -12.41 -4.35 -16.90
CA PHE A 140 -12.87 -3.67 -15.67
C PHE A 140 -12.91 -2.14 -15.76
N ALA A 141 -12.29 -1.53 -16.79
CA ALA A 141 -12.15 -0.07 -16.89
C ALA A 141 -13.49 0.70 -16.79
N GLY A 142 -14.59 0.13 -17.28
CA GLY A 142 -15.95 0.72 -17.21
C GLY A 142 -16.73 0.40 -15.92
N GLN A 143 -16.14 -0.32 -14.97
CA GLN A 143 -16.80 -0.87 -13.77
C GLN A 143 -16.21 -0.27 -12.48
N LEU A 144 -15.61 0.91 -12.57
CA LEU A 144 -14.91 1.58 -11.48
C LEU A 144 -15.52 2.96 -11.13
N PRO A 145 -16.83 3.07 -10.88
CA PRO A 145 -17.45 4.36 -10.58
C PRO A 145 -16.96 4.99 -9.27
N ALA A 146 -16.46 4.19 -8.31
CA ALA A 146 -15.81 4.72 -7.11
C ALA A 146 -14.33 5.08 -7.32
N GLY A 147 -13.77 4.77 -8.49
CA GLY A 147 -12.40 5.11 -8.86
C GLY A 147 -11.35 4.21 -8.22
N ILE A 148 -10.20 4.82 -7.92
CA ILE A 148 -8.97 4.14 -7.52
C ILE A 148 -8.56 4.59 -6.12
N VAL A 149 -8.12 3.62 -5.31
CA VAL A 149 -7.55 3.85 -3.98
C VAL A 149 -6.12 3.34 -3.96
N VAL A 150 -5.15 4.25 -3.90
CA VAL A 150 -3.72 3.91 -3.91
C VAL A 150 -3.19 3.86 -2.49
N THR A 151 -2.52 2.77 -2.09
CA THR A 151 -1.99 2.57 -0.74
C THR A 151 -0.60 1.91 -0.78
N GLY A 152 -0.09 1.49 0.38
CA GLY A 152 1.26 0.95 0.53
C GLY A 152 2.29 2.03 0.80
N ALA A 153 3.51 1.60 1.12
CA ALA A 153 4.57 2.53 1.54
C ALA A 153 4.98 3.50 0.42
N ALA A 154 5.01 3.05 -0.84
CA ALA A 154 5.39 3.92 -1.95
C ALA A 154 4.29 4.97 -2.28
N ALA A 155 3.04 4.74 -1.88
CA ALA A 155 1.97 5.73 -2.05
C ALA A 155 2.14 6.98 -1.17
N LEU A 156 3.04 6.97 -0.19
CA LEU A 156 3.42 8.16 0.58
C LEU A 156 4.17 9.19 -0.27
N MET A 157 4.73 8.78 -1.40
CA MET A 157 5.44 9.68 -2.31
C MET A 157 4.45 10.62 -3.00
N ARG A 158 4.72 11.92 -2.91
CA ARG A 158 3.92 12.96 -3.57
C ARG A 158 3.84 12.69 -5.09
N GLY A 159 2.67 12.86 -5.68
CA GLY A 159 2.45 12.68 -7.12
C GLY A 159 1.99 11.27 -7.54
N VAL A 160 2.04 10.27 -6.65
CA VAL A 160 1.69 8.88 -7.02
C VAL A 160 0.19 8.73 -7.30
N VAL A 161 -0.66 9.43 -6.53
CA VAL A 161 -2.12 9.42 -6.76
C VAL A 161 -2.45 10.12 -8.08
N GLU A 162 -1.77 11.22 -8.37
CA GLU A 162 -1.89 11.96 -9.62
C GLU A 162 -1.44 11.12 -10.82
N ALA A 163 -0.35 10.36 -10.69
CA ALA A 163 0.10 9.44 -11.73
C ALA A 163 -0.94 8.34 -12.01
N ALA A 164 -1.58 7.78 -10.97
CA ALA A 164 -2.67 6.83 -11.14
C ALA A 164 -3.86 7.46 -11.89
N GLN A 165 -4.24 8.68 -11.51
CA GLN A 165 -5.32 9.42 -12.18
C GLN A 165 -4.97 9.75 -13.63
N ASP A 166 -3.73 10.13 -13.91
CA ASP A 166 -3.25 10.48 -15.25
C ASP A 166 -3.22 9.26 -16.17
N VAL A 167 -2.81 8.09 -15.68
CA VAL A 167 -2.69 6.88 -16.51
C VAL A 167 -4.03 6.16 -16.66
N LEU A 168 -4.77 5.96 -15.57
CA LEU A 168 -6.03 5.21 -15.59
C LEU A 168 -7.24 6.08 -15.97
N LYS A 169 -7.12 7.41 -15.97
CA LYS A 169 -8.19 8.37 -16.29
C LYS A 169 -9.43 8.21 -15.40
N LEU A 170 -9.20 7.83 -14.14
CA LEU A 170 -10.23 7.66 -13.11
C LEU A 170 -9.90 8.50 -11.87
N PRO A 171 -10.91 9.00 -11.13
CA PRO A 171 -10.68 9.64 -9.86
C PRO A 171 -9.85 8.74 -8.95
N SER A 172 -8.79 9.30 -8.37
CA SER A 172 -7.87 8.55 -7.52
C SER A 172 -7.70 9.24 -6.18
N ARG A 173 -7.59 8.46 -5.10
CA ARG A 173 -7.28 9.00 -3.76
C ARG A 173 -6.25 8.14 -3.03
N LEU A 174 -5.63 8.72 -2.02
CA LEU A 174 -4.79 7.99 -1.10
C LEU A 174 -5.64 7.11 -0.16
N GLY A 175 -5.28 5.84 -0.06
CA GLY A 175 -5.84 4.86 0.84
C GLY A 175 -5.12 4.86 2.18
N VAL A 176 -5.71 5.53 3.17
CA VAL A 176 -5.22 5.54 4.55
C VAL A 176 -6.05 4.57 5.38
N PRO A 177 -5.43 3.70 6.19
CA PRO A 177 -6.17 2.77 7.04
C PRO A 177 -7.09 3.49 8.03
N THR A 178 -8.34 3.03 8.14
CA THR A 178 -9.34 3.61 9.07
C THR A 178 -9.94 2.55 9.99
N GLY A 179 -10.49 3.00 11.13
CA GLY A 179 -11.25 2.15 12.05
C GLY A 179 -10.44 1.48 13.17
N VAL A 180 -9.20 1.93 13.41
CA VAL A 180 -8.36 1.47 14.54
C VAL A 180 -8.13 2.65 15.48
N SER A 181 -8.70 2.58 16.69
CA SER A 181 -8.57 3.62 17.72
C SER A 181 -7.47 3.28 18.74
N GLY A 182 -6.80 4.30 19.27
CA GLY A 182 -5.80 4.18 20.34
C GLY A 182 -4.36 4.56 19.98
N MET A 183 -4.04 4.74 18.69
CA MET A 183 -2.70 5.10 18.19
C MET A 183 -2.78 5.94 16.89
N ALA A 184 -3.69 6.93 16.85
CA ALA A 184 -4.13 7.61 15.63
C ALA A 184 -2.99 8.16 14.74
N ASP A 185 -1.86 8.57 15.33
CA ASP A 185 -0.79 9.26 14.57
C ASP A 185 0.24 8.31 13.92
N VAL A 186 0.46 7.11 14.47
CA VAL A 186 1.42 6.13 13.92
C VAL A 186 0.73 5.13 12.99
N VAL A 187 -0.56 4.88 13.23
CA VAL A 187 -1.33 3.81 12.58
C VAL A 187 -2.02 4.28 11.29
N ALA A 188 -2.23 5.58 11.12
CA ALA A 188 -2.85 6.16 9.93
C ALA A 188 -1.86 6.38 8.75
N SER A 189 -0.99 5.39 8.49
CA SER A 189 -0.09 5.41 7.33
C SER A 189 -0.50 4.34 6.30
N PRO A 190 -0.58 4.67 5.00
CA PRO A 190 -0.72 3.70 3.91
C PRO A 190 0.27 2.53 3.99
N ALA A 191 1.47 2.75 4.54
CA ALA A 191 2.48 1.70 4.74
C ALA A 191 2.01 0.55 5.65
N TYR A 192 1.01 0.78 6.51
CA TYR A 192 0.48 -0.20 7.46
C TYR A 192 -0.86 -0.81 7.04
N ALA A 193 -1.34 -0.54 5.82
CA ALA A 193 -2.65 -0.99 5.35
C ALA A 193 -2.84 -2.51 5.47
N ALA A 194 -1.90 -3.31 4.98
CA ALA A 194 -1.99 -4.77 5.09
C ALA A 194 -2.03 -5.25 6.55
N ALA A 195 -1.17 -4.73 7.40
CA ALA A 195 -1.09 -5.15 8.81
C ALA A 195 -2.38 -4.83 9.57
N LEU A 196 -2.92 -3.63 9.41
CA LEU A 196 -4.17 -3.22 10.06
C LEU A 196 -5.39 -3.91 9.44
N GLY A 197 -5.32 -4.17 8.15
CA GLY A 197 -6.23 -5.03 7.42
C GLY A 197 -6.39 -6.41 8.02
N LEU A 198 -5.27 -7.06 8.36
CA LEU A 198 -5.28 -8.36 9.03
C LEU A 198 -5.98 -8.30 10.39
N VAL A 199 -5.73 -7.24 11.18
CA VAL A 199 -6.40 -7.04 12.47
C VAL A 199 -7.91 -6.87 12.28
N LYS A 200 -8.34 -6.04 11.33
CA LYS A 200 -9.77 -5.84 11.01
C LYS A 200 -10.41 -7.13 10.52
N TYR A 201 -9.73 -7.87 9.65
CA TYR A 201 -10.20 -9.15 9.11
C TYR A 201 -10.40 -10.20 10.20
N ALA A 202 -9.43 -10.35 11.11
CA ALA A 202 -9.54 -11.27 12.25
C ALA A 202 -10.67 -10.88 13.22
N TRP A 203 -10.85 -9.56 13.45
CA TRP A 203 -11.92 -9.05 14.30
C TRP A 203 -13.31 -9.31 13.70
N GLY A 204 -13.48 -9.08 12.39
CA GLY A 204 -14.75 -9.32 11.68
C GLY A 204 -15.19 -10.79 11.74
N GLN A 205 -14.25 -11.73 11.55
CA GLN A 205 -14.56 -13.16 11.66
C GLN A 205 -14.95 -13.60 13.07
N SER A 206 -14.37 -12.98 14.10
CA SER A 206 -14.74 -13.25 15.49
C SER A 206 -16.18 -12.82 15.83
N ALA A 207 -16.77 -11.90 15.06
CA ALA A 207 -18.14 -11.42 15.23
C ALA A 207 -19.18 -12.24 14.43
N ALA A 208 -18.77 -12.96 13.38
CA ALA A 208 -19.66 -13.63 12.43
C ALA A 208 -19.84 -15.16 12.66
N GLY A 209 -19.29 -15.72 13.74
CA GLY A 209 -19.41 -17.16 14.04
C GLY A 209 -20.84 -17.59 14.42
N PRO A 210 -21.35 -18.72 13.91
CA PRO A 210 -22.68 -19.24 14.26
C PRO A 210 -22.70 -19.72 15.71
N GLY A 211 -23.85 -19.50 16.37
CA GLY A 211 -24.01 -19.62 17.81
C GLY A 211 -23.45 -20.89 18.46
N SER A 212 -22.61 -20.70 19.47
CA SER A 212 -22.63 -21.48 20.71
C SER A 212 -22.15 -20.57 21.84
N GLY A 213 -22.84 -20.64 22.97
CA GLY A 213 -22.71 -19.67 24.05
C GLY A 213 -21.33 -19.63 24.71
N GLY A 214 -21.04 -18.47 25.31
CA GLY A 214 -19.96 -18.35 26.30
C GLY A 214 -18.79 -17.46 25.88
N ARG A 215 -18.91 -16.17 26.21
CA ARG A 215 -17.83 -15.37 26.83
C ARG A 215 -16.42 -15.51 26.20
N ARG A 216 -16.25 -15.05 24.94
CA ARG A 216 -14.91 -14.94 24.30
C ARG A 216 -14.61 -13.57 23.65
N ARG A 217 -15.34 -12.51 24.04
CA ARG A 217 -15.02 -11.13 23.60
C ARG A 217 -13.80 -10.52 24.31
N SER A 218 -13.39 -11.03 25.48
CA SER A 218 -12.35 -10.38 26.29
C SER A 218 -10.92 -10.83 25.99
N GLY A 219 -10.70 -12.05 25.49
CA GLY A 219 -9.35 -12.61 25.37
C GLY A 219 -8.54 -12.03 24.21
N PHE A 220 -9.10 -12.02 22.99
CA PHE A 220 -8.36 -11.57 21.80
C PHE A 220 -8.14 -10.05 21.77
N ALA A 221 -9.17 -9.27 22.11
CA ALA A 221 -9.07 -7.81 22.16
C ALA A 221 -8.13 -7.31 23.28
N ALA A 222 -8.11 -7.99 24.44
CA ALA A 222 -7.15 -7.68 25.49
C ALA A 222 -5.73 -8.08 25.08
N ASN A 223 -5.55 -9.29 24.53
CA ASN A 223 -4.24 -9.79 24.11
C ASN A 223 -3.62 -8.93 23.00
N VAL A 224 -4.41 -8.48 22.01
CA VAL A 224 -3.91 -7.57 20.96
C VAL A 224 -3.54 -6.23 21.58
N ARG A 225 -4.41 -5.63 22.41
CA ARG A 225 -4.12 -4.34 23.06
C ARG A 225 -2.90 -4.39 23.97
N ASP A 226 -2.70 -5.49 24.70
CA ASP A 226 -1.61 -5.65 25.65
C ASP A 226 -0.29 -6.01 24.93
N TRP A 227 -0.32 -6.85 23.90
CA TRP A 227 0.82 -7.11 22.99
C TRP A 227 1.29 -5.84 22.26
N PHE A 228 0.36 -5.01 21.77
CA PHE A 228 0.69 -3.73 21.15
C PHE A 228 1.26 -2.72 22.17
N ARG A 229 0.86 -2.75 23.45
CA ARG A 229 1.53 -1.91 24.47
C ARG A 229 2.96 -2.36 24.74
N GLU A 230 3.22 -3.66 24.78
CA GLU A 230 4.58 -4.18 25.05
C GLU A 230 5.57 -3.85 23.93
N ILE A 231 5.15 -3.89 22.66
CA ILE A 231 6.05 -3.60 21.52
C ILE A 231 6.43 -2.13 21.42
N PHE A 232 5.54 -1.21 21.81
CA PHE A 232 5.71 0.24 21.61
C PHE A 232 5.98 1.01 22.91
N SER A 233 6.24 0.32 24.02
CA SER A 233 6.71 0.91 25.29
C SER A 233 8.20 0.65 25.58
N ALA A 234 8.94 0.09 24.62
CA ALA A 234 10.40 -0.05 24.59
C ALA A 234 11.00 0.88 23.54
#